data_AF-A0A9W5TKI4-F1
#
_entry.id   AF-A0A9W5TKI4-F1
#
_cell.length_a   1.000
_cell.length_b   1.000
_cell.length_c   1.000
_cell.angle_alpha   90.00
_cell.angle_beta   90.00
_cell.angle_gamma   90.00
#
_symmetry.space_group_name_H-M   'P 1'
#
loop_
_entity.id
_entity.type
_entity.pdbx_description
1 polymer ?
#
loop_
_entity_poly.entity_id
_entity_poly.type
_entity_poly.pdbx_seq_one_letter_code
_entity_poly.pdbx_strand_id
1 'polypeptide(L)'
;MHARLTADTDLIRAYGSASAGHADDLQAVTARLATVGTDASLFGPVGAAFLARLNRAVARETETLAGVCAALAGTHRAAQQAASNYHRADGDAGAQLLGGW
;
A
#
# COMPACT_ATOMS: atom_id res chain seq x y z
N MET A 1 13.62 -9.23 -32.54
CA MET A 1 12.63 -9.73 -31.57
C MET A 1 13.39 -10.10 -30.30
N HIS A 2 13.54 -9.18 -29.35
CA HIS A 2 14.22 -9.48 -28.09
C HIS A 2 13.32 -10.38 -27.26
N ALA A 3 13.83 -11.55 -26.86
CA ALA A 3 13.08 -12.48 -26.04
C ALA A 3 12.82 -11.83 -24.67
N ARG A 4 11.54 -11.58 -24.37
CA ARG A 4 11.05 -11.10 -23.07
C ARG A 4 11.11 -12.31 -22.14
N LEU A 5 12.24 -12.52 -21.46
CA LEU A 5 12.61 -13.87 -21.03
C LEU A 5 12.00 -14.31 -19.70
N THR A 6 11.51 -13.42 -18.83
CA THR A 6 11.01 -13.89 -17.52
C THR A 6 9.85 -13.14 -16.88
N ALA A 7 9.72 -11.81 -16.98
CA ALA A 7 8.58 -11.11 -16.36
C ALA A 7 8.21 -9.78 -17.06
N ASP A 8 6.92 -9.46 -17.04
CA ASP A 8 6.41 -8.16 -17.48
C ASP A 8 6.71 -7.09 -16.43
N THR A 9 7.87 -6.43 -16.55
CA THR A 9 8.30 -5.41 -15.58
C THR A 9 7.41 -4.18 -15.51
N ASP A 10 6.68 -3.87 -16.59
CA ASP A 10 5.73 -2.76 -16.63
C ASP A 10 4.47 -3.12 -15.84
N LEU A 11 3.98 -4.36 -15.98
CA LEU A 11 2.87 -4.88 -15.18
C LEU A 11 3.22 -4.93 -13.68
N ILE A 12 4.44 -5.34 -13.34
CA ILE A 12 4.92 -5.33 -11.95
C ILE A 12 4.95 -3.89 -11.39
N ARG A 13 5.47 -2.91 -12.16
CA ARG A 13 5.47 -1.50 -11.74
C ARG A 13 4.05 -0.95 -11.60
N ALA A 14 3.15 -1.29 -12.53
CA ALA A 14 1.75 -0.89 -12.47
C ALA A 14 1.05 -1.43 -11.21
N TYR A 15 1.27 -2.70 -10.87
CA TYR A 15 0.76 -3.30 -9.63
C TYR A 15 1.31 -2.60 -8.38
N GLY A 16 2.60 -2.28 -8.35
CA GLY A 16 3.18 -1.49 -7.27
C GLY A 16 2.57 -0.10 -7.16
N SER A 17 2.34 0.58 -8.27
CA SER A 17 1.70 1.90 -8.31
C SER A 17 0.25 1.86 -7.83
N ALA A 18 -0.52 0.86 -8.25
CA ALA A 18 -1.90 0.68 -7.79
C ALA A 18 -1.94 0.44 -6.27
N SER A 19 -1.01 -0.38 -5.76
CA SER A 19 -0.90 -0.64 -4.31
C SER A 19 -0.62 0.64 -3.51
N ALA A 20 0.24 1.52 -4.03
CA ALA A 20 0.49 2.82 -3.42
C ALA A 20 -0.76 3.72 -3.43
N GLY A 21 -1.47 3.80 -4.56
CA GLY A 21 -2.73 4.56 -4.64
C GLY A 21 -3.79 4.06 -3.64
N HIS A 22 -3.92 2.74 -3.47
CA HIS A 22 -4.80 2.18 -2.45
C HIS A 22 -4.39 2.53 -1.02
N ALA A 23 -3.09 2.64 -0.73
CA ALA A 23 -2.62 3.09 0.59
C ALA A 23 -3.01 4.55 0.85
N ASP A 24 -2.86 5.43 -0.15
CA ASP A 24 -3.25 6.84 -0.03
C ASP A 24 -4.76 7.00 0.21
N ASP A 25 -5.58 6.23 -0.51
CA ASP A 25 -7.04 6.21 -0.33
C ASP A 25 -7.43 5.77 1.10
N LEU A 26 -6.82 4.69 1.61
CA LEU A 26 -7.06 4.21 2.97
C LEU A 26 -6.59 5.20 4.03
N GLN A 27 -5.47 5.89 3.80
CA GLN A 27 -4.98 6.92 4.70
C GLN A 27 -5.93 8.12 4.75
N ALA A 28 -6.52 8.52 3.62
CA ALA A 28 -7.54 9.57 3.58
C ALA A 28 -8.83 9.16 4.34
N VAL A 29 -9.26 7.90 4.22
CA VAL A 29 -10.40 7.36 4.99
C VAL A 29 -10.09 7.35 6.49
N THR A 30 -8.88 6.95 6.86
CA THR A 30 -8.42 6.94 8.26
C THR A 30 -8.43 8.34 8.86
N ALA A 31 -7.94 9.34 8.12
CA ALA A 31 -7.97 10.74 8.54
C ALA A 31 -9.41 11.24 8.77
N ARG A 32 -10.37 10.83 7.93
CA ARG A 32 -11.79 11.14 8.13
C ARG A 32 -12.37 10.44 9.36
N LEU A 33 -12.08 9.15 9.57
CA LEU A 33 -12.50 8.39 10.74
C LEU A 33 -12.01 9.03 12.05
N ALA A 34 -10.78 9.54 12.08
CA ALA A 34 -10.21 10.22 13.25
C ALA A 34 -10.96 11.50 13.65
N THR A 35 -11.76 12.08 12.75
CA THR A 35 -12.59 13.25 13.06
C THR A 35 -13.94 12.88 13.71
N VAL A 36 -14.36 11.62 13.63
CA VAL A 36 -15.62 11.14 14.19
C VAL A 36 -15.49 10.99 15.71
N GLY A 37 -16.41 11.62 16.47
CA GLY A 37 -16.52 11.38 17.92
C GLY A 37 -15.71 12.31 18.83
N THR A 38 -15.33 13.49 18.35
CA THR A 38 -14.54 14.46 19.11
C THR A 38 -15.35 15.31 20.09
N ASP A 39 -16.67 15.43 19.92
CA ASP A 39 -17.48 16.34 20.74
C ASP A 39 -18.33 15.60 21.79
N ALA A 40 -17.68 15.28 22.91
CA ALA A 40 -18.32 14.61 24.05
C ALA A 40 -19.37 15.47 24.77
N SER A 41 -19.31 16.78 24.59
CA SER A 41 -20.18 17.74 25.27
C SER A 41 -21.64 17.62 24.83
N LEU A 42 -21.90 17.09 23.62
CA LEU A 42 -23.23 16.98 23.02
C LEU A 42 -24.06 15.78 23.52
N PHE A 43 -23.44 14.80 24.17
CA PHE A 43 -24.04 13.48 24.37
C PHE A 43 -24.50 13.19 25.81
N GLY A 44 -24.24 14.10 26.75
CA GLY A 44 -24.57 13.93 28.17
C GLY A 44 -23.96 12.66 28.80
N PRO A 45 -24.37 12.29 30.02
CA PRO A 45 -23.79 11.16 30.75
C PRO A 45 -24.04 9.80 30.08
N VAL A 46 -25.20 9.65 29.43
CA VAL A 46 -25.61 8.39 28.79
C VAL A 46 -24.85 8.17 27.48
N GLY A 47 -24.70 9.21 26.67
CA GLY A 47 -23.98 9.10 25.41
C GLY A 47 -22.45 9.12 25.57
N ALA A 48 -21.92 9.48 26.75
CA ALA A 48 -20.50 9.34 27.06
C ALA A 48 -20.00 7.89 26.96
N ALA A 49 -20.81 6.92 27.41
CA ALA A 49 -20.45 5.50 27.32
C ALA A 49 -20.47 4.97 25.87
N PHE A 50 -21.39 5.50 25.05
CA PHE A 50 -21.43 5.22 23.61
C PHE A 50 -20.21 5.82 22.92
N LEU A 51 -19.89 7.09 23.19
CA LEU A 51 -18.74 7.78 22.61
C LEU A 51 -17.42 7.10 22.98
N ALA A 52 -17.26 6.66 24.23
CA ALA A 52 -16.09 5.89 24.66
C ALA A 52 -15.96 4.56 23.89
N ARG A 53 -17.07 3.87 23.63
CA ARG A 53 -17.09 2.65 22.80
C ARG A 53 -16.78 2.95 21.34
N LEU A 54 -17.35 4.02 20.78
CA LEU A 54 -17.11 4.49 19.42
C LEU A 54 -15.62 4.84 19.23
N ASN A 55 -15.05 5.63 20.13
CA ASN A 55 -13.64 6.03 20.06
C ASN A 55 -12.71 4.83 20.16
N ARG A 56 -13.04 3.83 20.99
CA ARG A 56 -12.28 2.58 21.05
C ARG A 56 -12.38 1.77 19.76
N ALA A 57 -13.56 1.72 19.14
CA ALA A 57 -13.75 1.06 17.85
C ALA A 57 -12.95 1.77 16.74
N VAL A 58 -13.06 3.09 16.65
CA VAL A 58 -12.30 3.92 15.70
C VAL A 58 -10.80 3.74 15.88
N ALA A 59 -10.30 3.70 17.12
CA ALA A 59 -8.89 3.46 17.39
C ALA A 59 -8.40 2.09 16.87
N ARG A 60 -9.20 1.03 17.08
CA ARG A 60 -8.87 -0.33 16.57
C ARG A 60 -8.89 -0.41 15.05
N GLU A 61 -9.88 0.23 14.43
CA GLU A 61 -9.96 0.29 12.96
C GLU A 61 -8.79 1.08 12.38
N THR A 62 -8.43 2.21 13.00
CA THR A 62 -7.27 3.02 12.61
C THR A 62 -5.96 2.22 12.68
N GLU A 63 -5.76 1.43 13.74
CA GLU A 63 -4.59 0.56 13.88
C GLU A 63 -4.55 -0.53 12.79
N THR A 64 -5.70 -1.14 12.51
CA THR A 64 -5.82 -2.15 11.43
C THR A 64 -5.51 -1.54 10.07
N LEU A 65 -6.07 -0.36 9.78
CA LEU A 65 -5.84 0.39 8.54
C LEU A 65 -4.36 0.80 8.39
N ALA A 66 -3.70 1.19 9.48
CA ALA A 66 -2.27 1.49 9.46
C ALA A 66 -1.44 0.26 9.08
N GLY A 67 -1.80 -0.93 9.58
CA GLY A 67 -1.17 -2.20 9.19
C GLY A 67 -1.34 -2.51 7.70
N VAL A 68 -2.54 -2.30 7.15
CA VAL A 68 -2.81 -2.49 5.71
C VAL A 68 -2.03 -1.50 4.85
N CYS A 69 -1.99 -0.21 5.22
CA CYS A 69 -1.22 0.80 4.50
C CYS A 69 0.28 0.46 4.49
N ALA A 70 0.82 -0.01 5.62
CA ALA A 70 2.21 -0.46 5.71
C ALA A 70 2.49 -1.67 4.80
N ALA A 71 1.57 -2.63 4.73
CA ALA A 71 1.67 -3.78 3.84
C ALA A 71 1.67 -3.36 2.37
N LEU A 72 0.76 -2.47 1.96
CA LEU A 72 0.69 -1.94 0.59
C LEU A 72 1.95 -1.15 0.20
N ALA A 73 2.49 -0.34 1.12
CA ALA A 73 3.77 0.35 0.91
C ALA A 73 4.95 -0.64 0.81
N GLY A 74 4.89 -1.77 1.53
CA GLY A 74 5.81 -2.90 1.37
C GLY A 74 5.71 -3.53 -0.02
N THR A 75 4.49 -3.80 -0.48
CA THR A 75 4.20 -4.33 -1.82
C THR A 75 4.72 -3.41 -2.92
N HIS A 76 4.50 -2.11 -2.82
CA HIS A 76 5.02 -1.12 -3.77
C HIS A 76 6.55 -1.22 -3.90
N ARG A 77 7.27 -1.22 -2.76
CA ARG A 77 8.74 -1.34 -2.75
C ARG A 77 9.21 -2.67 -3.33
N ALA A 78 8.59 -3.77 -2.94
CA ALA A 78 8.91 -5.10 -3.44
C ALA A 78 8.71 -5.19 -4.97
N ALA A 79 7.62 -4.63 -5.49
CA ALA A 79 7.35 -4.57 -6.92
C ALA A 79 8.41 -3.75 -7.68
N GLN A 80 8.79 -2.57 -7.19
CA GLN A 80 9.86 -1.76 -7.81
C GLN A 80 11.21 -2.49 -7.83
N GLN A 81 11.55 -3.17 -6.73
CA GLN A 81 12.77 -3.96 -6.64
C GLN A 81 12.75 -5.15 -7.60
N ALA A 82 11.63 -5.89 -7.64
CA ALA A 82 11.46 -7.02 -8.55
C ALA A 82 11.57 -6.59 -10.01
N ALA A 83 10.85 -5.53 -10.41
CA ALA A 83 10.92 -5.00 -11.78
C ALA A 83 12.34 -4.59 -12.17
N SER A 84 13.09 -3.96 -11.26
CA SER A 84 14.49 -3.58 -11.48
C SER A 84 15.41 -4.80 -11.65
N ASN A 85 15.19 -5.85 -10.85
CA ASN A 85 15.96 -7.08 -10.92
C ASN A 85 15.70 -7.85 -12.22
N TYR A 86 14.44 -7.99 -12.63
CA TYR A 86 14.09 -8.60 -13.92
C TYR A 86 14.65 -7.82 -15.10
N HIS A 87 14.54 -6.48 -15.08
CA HIS A 87 15.10 -5.65 -16.13
C HIS A 87 16.63 -5.81 -16.27
N ARG A 88 17.35 -5.91 -15.14
CA ARG A 88 18.79 -6.18 -15.15
C ARG A 88 19.12 -7.57 -15.69
N ALA A 89 18.41 -8.60 -15.23
CA ALA A 89 18.62 -9.97 -15.67
C ALA A 89 18.39 -10.14 -17.18
N ASP A 90 17.33 -9.52 -17.71
CA ASP A 90 17.06 -9.49 -19.16
C ASP A 90 18.18 -8.75 -19.93
N GLY A 91 18.71 -7.65 -19.37
CA GLY A 91 19.85 -6.92 -19.94
C GLY A 91 21.15 -7.74 -19.97
N ASP A 92 21.48 -8.40 -18.85
CA ASP A 92 22.67 -9.25 -18.72
C ASP A 92 22.59 -10.45 -19.68
N ALA A 93 21.41 -11.09 -19.79
CA ALA A 93 21.18 -12.16 -20.75
C ALA A 93 21.33 -11.67 -22.20
N GLY A 94 20.81 -10.48 -22.52
CA GLY A 94 20.99 -9.86 -23.84
C GLY A 94 22.46 -9.59 -24.17
N ALA A 95 23.23 -9.08 -23.21
CA ALA A 95 24.66 -8.82 -23.37
C ALA A 95 25.46 -10.10 -23.60
N GLN A 96 25.15 -11.19 -22.88
CA GLN A 96 25.78 -12.50 -23.08
C GLN A 96 25.52 -13.07 -24.48
N LEU A 97 24.29 -12.91 -24.99
CA LEU A 97 23.94 -13.36 -26.35
C LEU A 97 24.66 -12.56 -27.45
N LEU A 98 24.96 -11.28 -27.21
CA LEU A 98 25.63 -10.40 -28.18
C LEU A 98 27.17 -10.47 -28.09
N GLY A 99 27.72 -10.81 -26.92
CA GLY A 99 29.17 -10.91 -26.67
C GLY A 99 29.76 -12.32 -26.79
N GLY A 100 28.95 -13.34 -27.08
CA GLY A 100 29.35 -14.74 -27.17
C GLY A 100 29.93 -15.20 -28.52
N TRP A 101 30.49 -14.30 -29.33
CA TRP A 101 31.18 -14.62 -30.58
C TRP A 101 32.70 -14.53 -30.42
#